data_AF-A0A4V1KHN0-F1
#
_entry.id   AF-A0A4V1KHN0-F1
#
_cell.length_a   1.000
_cell.length_b   1.000
_cell.length_c   1.000
_cell.angle_alpha   90.00
_cell.angle_beta   90.00
_cell.angle_gamma   90.00
#
_symmetry.space_group_name_H-M   'P 1'
#
loop_
_entity.id
_entity.type
_entity.pdbx_description
1 polymer ?
#
loop_
_entity_poly.entity_id
_entity_poly.type
_entity_poly.pdbx_seq_one_letter_code
_entity_poly.pdbx_strand_id
1 'polypeptide(L)'
;MKIISSLLLILISFSLQSSSQDLFTIKGRLSTCRPYRAGNDFGERQLSLIKGKDTIIKNIKISMGEFVVPGLQPGQYTLRFLNIFNQEVKKSLLVMGNLQEVICCTDSFIDTKRPTFIEKMSAGSKIMLSFESLGCFHDVKSSIDIEKKNSKLIASFYSSRDNKKKTKVLAKHDIEALILFERQLFQMKNVREDCTTVDYYTYTVAGKSVLSVTDGSCDWNGYLLLTKEIFGGEI
;
A
#
# COMPACT_ATOMS: atom_id res chain seq x y z
N MET A 1 -49.02 -17.59 78.17
CA MET A 1 -48.52 -18.48 77.10
C MET A 1 -48.62 -17.72 75.79
N LYS A 2 -47.57 -16.99 75.36
CA LYS A 2 -46.48 -17.42 74.47
C LYS A 2 -46.95 -18.21 73.23
N ILE A 3 -46.99 -17.55 72.06
CA ILE A 3 -46.46 -18.09 70.80
C ILE A 3 -45.83 -16.93 70.02
N ILE A 4 -44.51 -16.98 69.85
CA ILE A 4 -43.70 -16.23 68.87
C ILE A 4 -42.98 -17.29 68.05
N SER A 5 -43.11 -17.28 66.72
CA SER A 5 -42.16 -17.90 65.79
C SER A 5 -42.45 -17.36 64.40
N SER A 6 -41.70 -16.35 63.96
CA SER A 6 -40.39 -16.46 63.29
C SER A 6 -40.56 -16.70 61.79
N LEU A 7 -40.67 -15.59 61.06
CA LEU A 7 -40.66 -15.50 59.61
C LEU A 7 -39.20 -15.50 59.13
N LEU A 8 -38.80 -16.52 58.37
CA LEU A 8 -37.45 -16.66 57.82
C LEU A 8 -37.39 -16.02 56.42
N LEU A 9 -36.81 -14.81 56.32
CA LEU A 9 -36.47 -14.18 55.05
C LEU A 9 -35.14 -14.75 54.54
N ILE A 10 -35.16 -15.48 53.43
CA ILE A 10 -33.96 -15.92 52.71
C ILE A 10 -33.61 -14.84 51.68
N LEU A 11 -32.63 -14.00 52.01
CA LEU A 11 -31.99 -13.07 51.09
C LEU A 11 -30.99 -13.86 50.23
N ILE A 12 -31.38 -14.19 48.99
CA ILE A 12 -30.47 -14.73 47.98
C ILE A 12 -29.65 -13.57 47.42
N SER A 13 -28.49 -13.33 48.01
CA SER A 13 -27.45 -12.48 47.44
C SER A 13 -26.85 -13.19 46.21
N PHE A 14 -27.43 -12.91 45.04
CA PHE A 14 -26.74 -13.14 43.76
C PHE A 14 -25.53 -12.20 43.71
N SER A 15 -24.38 -12.68 44.17
CA SER A 15 -23.10 -12.06 43.89
C SER A 15 -22.87 -12.15 42.37
N LEU A 16 -23.15 -11.06 41.66
CA LEU A 16 -22.66 -10.83 40.31
C LEU A 16 -21.13 -10.85 40.38
N GLN A 17 -20.55 -12.03 40.17
CA GLN A 17 -19.12 -12.16 39.87
C GLN A 17 -18.90 -11.51 38.52
N SER A 18 -18.62 -10.22 38.54
CA SER A 18 -18.04 -9.50 37.42
C SER A 18 -16.66 -10.12 37.17
N SER A 19 -16.61 -11.15 36.31
CA SER A 19 -15.34 -11.66 35.81
C SER A 19 -14.64 -10.47 35.15
N SER A 20 -13.49 -10.05 35.69
CA SER A 20 -12.64 -9.10 34.99
C SER A 20 -12.27 -9.73 33.67
N GLN A 21 -12.91 -9.30 32.58
CA GLN A 21 -12.52 -9.77 31.26
C GLN A 21 -11.12 -9.23 31.00
N ASP A 22 -10.19 -10.13 30.68
CA ASP A 22 -8.85 -9.73 30.30
C ASP A 22 -8.93 -8.80 29.09
N LEU A 23 -8.39 -7.60 29.24
CA LEU A 23 -8.30 -6.60 28.19
C LEU A 23 -6.90 -6.63 27.59
N PHE A 24 -6.86 -6.64 26.26
CA PHE A 24 -5.64 -6.74 25.49
C PHE A 24 -5.33 -5.46 24.71
N THR A 25 -4.08 -5.35 24.29
CA THR A 25 -3.56 -4.24 23.51
C THR A 25 -3.03 -4.74 22.18
N ILE A 26 -3.31 -4.00 21.11
CA ILE A 26 -2.61 -4.12 19.83
C ILE A 26 -1.56 -3.01 19.77
N LYS A 27 -0.30 -3.37 19.53
CA LYS A 27 0.73 -2.44 19.07
C LYS A 27 1.13 -2.79 17.64
N GLY A 28 1.31 -1.79 16.81
CA GLY A 28 1.66 -2.00 15.41
C GLY A 28 2.22 -0.76 14.75
N ARG A 29 2.50 -0.89 13.45
CA ARG A 29 3.01 0.20 12.62
C ARG A 29 2.48 0.12 11.19
N LEU A 30 2.29 1.28 10.59
CA LEU A 30 2.20 1.48 9.16
C LEU A 30 3.63 1.49 8.59
N SER A 31 3.84 0.72 7.52
CA SER A 31 5.17 0.54 6.97
C SER A 31 5.10 0.22 5.48
N THR A 32 6.10 0.66 4.73
CA THR A 32 6.40 0.12 3.41
C THR A 32 7.03 -1.26 3.57
N CYS A 33 6.45 -2.28 2.93
CA CYS A 33 6.87 -3.67 3.06
C CYS A 33 7.75 -4.16 1.90
N ARG A 34 8.02 -3.32 0.89
CA ARG A 34 8.96 -3.63 -0.20
C ARG A 34 10.39 -3.84 0.32
N PRO A 35 11.13 -4.83 -0.19
CA PRO A 35 12.45 -5.22 0.33
C PRO A 35 13.50 -4.11 0.39
N TYR A 36 13.45 -3.12 -0.51
CA TYR A 36 14.45 -2.06 -0.63
C TYR A 36 14.07 -0.75 0.08
N ARG A 37 12.88 -0.70 0.70
CA ARG A 37 12.38 0.47 1.43
C ARG A 37 11.62 0.07 2.69
N ALA A 38 11.96 -1.05 3.31
CA ALA A 38 11.34 -1.44 4.57
C ALA A 38 11.56 -0.32 5.61
N GLY A 39 10.48 0.35 6.02
CA GLY A 39 10.56 1.55 6.84
C GLY A 39 9.19 1.99 7.32
N ASN A 40 9.16 2.80 8.39
CA ASN A 40 7.91 3.35 8.87
C ASN A 40 7.32 4.31 7.82
N ASP A 41 6.00 4.23 7.65
CA ASP A 41 5.27 5.18 6.84
C ASP A 41 4.98 6.42 7.68
N PHE A 42 5.55 7.55 7.29
CA PHE A 42 5.38 8.83 8.00
C PHE A 42 4.21 9.65 7.45
N GLY A 43 3.50 9.14 6.46
CA GLY A 43 2.36 9.82 5.89
C GLY A 43 1.18 9.87 6.86
N GLU A 44 0.42 10.96 6.80
CA GLU A 44 -0.84 11.09 7.54
C GLU A 44 -1.88 10.16 6.93
N ARG A 45 -1.97 8.93 7.47
CA ARG A 45 -2.93 7.92 7.02
C ARG A 45 -4.01 7.71 8.05
N GLN A 46 -5.23 7.55 7.58
CA GLN A 46 -6.34 7.14 8.45
C GLN A 46 -6.29 5.64 8.69
N LEU A 47 -6.25 5.24 9.97
CA LEU A 47 -6.35 3.86 10.41
C LEU A 47 -7.59 3.71 11.29
N SER A 48 -8.39 2.67 11.04
CA SER A 48 -9.59 2.35 11.82
C SER A 48 -9.54 0.90 12.30
N LEU A 49 -10.18 0.62 13.42
CA LEU A 49 -10.40 -0.73 13.94
C LEU A 49 -11.88 -1.11 13.85
N ILE A 50 -12.15 -2.30 13.34
CA ILE A 50 -13.48 -2.85 13.08
C ILE A 50 -13.62 -4.16 13.86
N LYS A 51 -14.80 -4.39 14.46
CA LYS A 51 -15.21 -5.68 15.05
C LYS A 51 -16.56 -6.07 14.45
N GLY A 52 -16.63 -7.21 13.76
CA GLY A 52 -17.82 -7.57 12.99
C GLY A 52 -18.10 -6.55 11.87
N LYS A 53 -19.26 -5.89 11.91
CA LYS A 53 -19.64 -4.82 10.96
C LYS A 53 -19.38 -3.41 11.49
N ASP A 54 -19.07 -3.28 12.79
CA ASP A 54 -19.02 -1.99 13.46
C ASP A 54 -17.59 -1.44 13.49
N THR A 55 -17.45 -0.17 13.11
CA THR A 55 -16.20 0.56 13.34
C THR A 55 -16.16 1.00 14.78
N ILE A 56 -15.32 0.33 15.58
CA ILE A 56 -15.21 0.58 17.02
C ILE A 56 -14.26 1.74 17.34
N ILE A 57 -13.25 1.96 16.49
CA ILE A 57 -12.32 3.09 16.61
C ILE A 57 -12.09 3.67 15.22
N LYS A 58 -12.35 4.96 15.07
CA LYS A 58 -12.02 5.74 13.87
C LYS A 58 -10.75 6.54 14.14
N ASN A 59 -9.93 6.71 13.11
CA ASN A 59 -8.73 7.56 13.14
C ASN A 59 -7.82 7.29 14.34
N ILE A 60 -7.37 6.04 14.46
CA ILE A 60 -6.35 5.65 15.44
C ILE A 60 -5.17 6.61 15.31
N LYS A 61 -4.76 7.20 16.45
CA LYS A 61 -3.60 8.10 16.50
C LYS A 61 -2.37 7.33 16.06
N ILE A 62 -1.71 7.84 15.04
CA ILE A 62 -0.44 7.33 14.51
C ILE A 62 0.64 8.35 14.83
N SER A 63 1.78 7.89 15.32
CA SER A 63 2.96 8.70 15.60
C SER A 63 4.16 8.04 14.98
N MET A 64 4.81 8.71 14.02
CA MET A 64 5.98 8.16 13.31
C MET A 64 5.72 6.78 12.70
N GLY A 65 4.51 6.57 12.18
CA GLY A 65 4.03 5.29 11.64
C GLY A 65 3.53 4.30 12.68
N GLU A 66 3.78 4.50 13.97
CA GLU A 66 3.38 3.56 15.03
C GLU A 66 1.99 3.87 15.60
N PHE A 67 1.29 2.82 16.05
CA PHE A 67 -0.02 2.94 16.68
C PHE A 67 -0.18 1.96 17.84
N VAL A 68 -1.04 2.34 18.80
CA VAL A 68 -1.42 1.52 19.95
C VAL A 68 -2.92 1.57 20.15
N VAL A 69 -3.55 0.41 20.33
CA VAL A 69 -4.97 0.26 20.64
C VAL A 69 -5.14 -0.59 21.91
N PRO A 70 -5.36 0.03 23.08
CA PRO A 70 -5.60 -0.70 24.32
C PRO A 70 -7.08 -1.08 24.50
N GLY A 71 -7.37 -1.90 25.51
CA GLY A 71 -8.74 -2.13 25.99
C GLY A 71 -9.59 -3.07 25.14
N LEU A 72 -8.97 -4.02 24.43
CA LEU A 72 -9.67 -4.93 23.52
C LEU A 72 -10.00 -6.26 24.19
N GLN A 73 -11.26 -6.66 24.15
CA GLN A 73 -11.65 -8.03 24.47
C GLN A 73 -11.07 -9.03 23.46
N PRO A 74 -10.92 -10.31 23.83
CA PRO A 74 -10.60 -11.34 22.86
C PRO A 74 -11.64 -11.41 21.72
N GLY A 75 -11.16 -11.69 20.50
CA GLY A 75 -12.01 -11.83 19.33
C GLY A 75 -11.33 -11.48 18.01
N GLN A 76 -12.13 -11.52 16.94
CA GLN A 76 -11.69 -11.16 15.59
C GLN A 76 -11.88 -9.68 15.33
N TYR A 77 -10.82 -9.04 14.82
CA TYR A 77 -10.76 -7.63 14.49
C TYR A 77 -10.26 -7.43 13.07
N THR A 78 -10.50 -6.25 12.51
CA THR A 78 -9.94 -5.84 11.23
C THR A 78 -9.41 -4.42 11.33
N LEU A 79 -8.13 -4.24 11.00
CA LEU A 79 -7.56 -2.93 10.73
C LEU A 79 -7.92 -2.52 9.31
N ARG A 80 -8.41 -1.30 9.14
CA ARG A 80 -8.76 -0.69 7.84
C ARG A 80 -7.96 0.59 7.64
N PHE A 81 -7.27 0.71 6.53
CA PHE A 81 -6.45 1.88 6.17
C PHE A 81 -6.36 2.06 4.65
N LEU A 82 -5.88 3.22 4.20
CA LEU A 82 -5.59 3.48 2.78
C LEU A 82 -4.11 3.24 2.48
N ASN A 83 -3.84 2.48 1.41
CA ASN A 83 -2.48 2.32 0.88
C ASN A 83 -2.04 3.56 0.07
N ILE A 84 -0.79 3.56 -0.42
CA ILE A 84 -0.21 4.65 -1.25
C ILE A 84 -0.92 4.84 -2.60
N PHE A 85 -1.75 3.87 -3.01
CA PHE A 85 -2.55 3.88 -4.23
C PHE A 85 -4.00 4.30 -3.98
N ASN A 86 -4.29 4.85 -2.80
CA ASN A 86 -5.63 5.26 -2.36
C ASN A 86 -6.67 4.12 -2.36
N GLN A 87 -6.23 2.88 -2.11
CA GLN A 87 -7.10 1.72 -1.99
C GLN A 87 -7.28 1.35 -0.53
N GLU A 88 -8.51 0.99 -0.17
CA GLU A 88 -8.83 0.48 1.16
C GLU A 88 -8.24 -0.93 1.35
N VAL A 89 -7.31 -1.06 2.28
CA VAL A 89 -6.71 -2.32 2.71
C VAL A 89 -7.30 -2.74 4.04
N LYS A 90 -7.60 -4.04 4.15
CA LYS A 90 -8.11 -4.68 5.37
C LYS A 90 -7.13 -5.74 5.85
N LYS A 91 -6.76 -5.67 7.12
CA LYS A 91 -5.92 -6.67 7.78
C LYS A 91 -6.68 -7.29 8.95
N SER A 92 -7.06 -8.54 8.81
CA SER A 92 -7.73 -9.31 9.87
C SER A 92 -6.74 -9.74 10.94
N LEU A 93 -7.16 -9.67 12.20
CA LEU A 93 -6.36 -9.99 13.38
C LEU A 93 -7.21 -10.80 14.36
N LEU A 94 -6.67 -11.89 14.88
CA LEU A 94 -7.25 -12.61 16.00
C LEU A 94 -6.56 -12.15 17.29
N VAL A 95 -7.31 -11.48 18.16
CA VAL A 95 -6.83 -11.02 19.47
C VAL A 95 -7.22 -12.05 20.52
N MET A 96 -6.25 -12.79 21.04
CA MET A 96 -6.43 -13.72 22.19
C MET A 96 -5.50 -13.35 23.36
N GLY A 97 -4.77 -12.25 23.20
CA GLY A 97 -3.70 -11.77 24.05
C GLY A 97 -3.17 -10.45 23.51
N ASN A 98 -2.20 -9.85 24.20
CA ASN A 98 -1.50 -8.66 23.68
C ASN A 98 -0.78 -8.99 22.37
N LEU A 99 -1.01 -8.19 21.33
CA LEU A 99 -0.32 -8.29 20.06
C LEU A 99 0.76 -7.21 19.97
N GLN A 100 1.96 -7.62 19.57
CA GLN A 100 3.08 -6.73 19.25
C GLN A 100 3.36 -6.79 17.76
N GLU A 101 3.94 -5.71 17.23
CA GLU A 101 4.46 -5.64 15.85
C GLU A 101 3.45 -5.96 14.74
N VAL A 102 2.19 -5.55 14.89
CA VAL A 102 1.25 -5.65 13.77
C VAL A 102 1.67 -4.70 12.64
N ILE A 103 2.29 -5.23 11.59
CA ILE A 103 2.74 -4.45 10.42
C ILE A 103 1.59 -4.30 9.41
N CYS A 104 1.25 -3.05 9.07
CA CYS A 104 0.30 -2.71 8.02
C CYS A 104 1.06 -2.18 6.79
N CYS A 105 1.12 -2.99 5.74
CA CYS A 105 1.86 -2.67 4.51
C CYS A 105 1.13 -1.60 3.69
N THR A 106 1.62 -0.36 3.74
CA THR A 106 1.01 0.78 3.04
C THR A 106 1.30 0.79 1.55
N ASP A 107 2.21 -0.05 1.08
CA ASP A 107 2.54 -0.27 -0.32
C ASP A 107 1.91 -1.54 -0.92
N SER A 108 1.02 -2.20 -0.16
CA SER A 108 0.28 -3.37 -0.61
C SER A 108 -0.76 -2.98 -1.66
N PHE A 109 -0.44 -3.19 -2.94
CA PHE A 109 -1.34 -2.92 -4.05
C PHE A 109 -2.42 -4.00 -4.19
N ILE A 110 -3.68 -3.57 -4.32
CA ILE A 110 -4.79 -4.45 -4.68
C ILE A 110 -4.94 -4.38 -6.21
N ASP A 111 -4.57 -5.46 -6.90
CA ASP A 111 -4.58 -5.49 -8.36
C ASP A 111 -6.00 -5.30 -8.92
N THR A 112 -6.19 -4.21 -9.65
CA THR A 112 -7.48 -3.83 -10.25
C THR A 112 -7.85 -4.66 -11.47
N LYS A 113 -6.92 -5.48 -11.99
CA LYS A 113 -7.08 -6.23 -13.26
C LYS A 113 -7.46 -5.36 -14.45
N ARG A 114 -7.22 -4.05 -14.36
CA ARG A 114 -7.46 -3.11 -15.45
C ARG A 114 -6.55 -3.47 -16.64
N PRO A 115 -7.10 -3.64 -17.85
CA PRO A 115 -6.30 -3.88 -19.04
C PRO A 115 -5.32 -2.74 -19.32
N THR A 116 -4.05 -3.07 -19.50
CA THR A 116 -2.94 -2.13 -19.73
C THR A 116 -2.70 -1.86 -21.21
N PHE A 117 -1.91 -0.82 -21.52
CA PHE A 117 -1.42 -0.53 -22.85
C PHE A 117 -0.48 -1.63 -23.32
N ILE A 118 0.37 -2.16 -22.44
CA ILE A 118 1.28 -3.28 -22.71
C ILE A 118 0.50 -4.53 -23.17
N GLU A 119 -0.58 -4.88 -22.45
CA GLU A 119 -1.44 -6.02 -22.81
C GLU A 119 -2.14 -5.83 -24.17
N LYS A 120 -2.45 -4.58 -24.53
CA LYS A 120 -3.17 -4.22 -25.75
C LYS A 120 -2.26 -4.01 -26.96
N MET A 121 -0.95 -4.16 -26.83
CA MET A 121 -0.02 -3.93 -27.95
C MET A 121 -0.30 -4.89 -29.11
N SER A 122 -0.50 -4.33 -30.30
CA SER A 122 -0.53 -5.07 -31.57
C SER A 122 0.89 -5.28 -32.12
N ALA A 123 1.06 -6.25 -33.01
CA ALA A 123 2.35 -6.46 -33.68
C ALA A 123 2.76 -5.19 -34.46
N GLY A 124 4.02 -4.80 -34.35
CA GLY A 124 4.58 -3.58 -34.93
C GLY A 124 4.29 -2.31 -34.13
N SER A 125 3.51 -2.35 -33.05
CA SER A 125 3.22 -1.17 -32.26
C SER A 125 4.37 -0.78 -31.33
N LYS A 126 4.39 0.51 -30.98
CA LYS A 126 5.35 1.12 -30.06
C LYS A 126 4.64 1.92 -28.98
N ILE A 127 5.17 1.84 -27.78
CA ILE A 127 4.76 2.61 -26.61
C ILE A 127 6.02 3.21 -26.00
N MET A 128 5.95 4.46 -25.56
CA MET A 128 7.02 5.10 -24.80
C MET A 128 6.48 5.45 -23.41
N LEU A 129 7.22 5.03 -22.37
CA LEU A 129 7.05 5.48 -21.00
C LEU A 129 8.17 6.48 -20.70
N SER A 130 7.83 7.75 -20.56
CA SER A 130 8.74 8.81 -20.12
C SER A 130 8.64 9.00 -18.61
N PHE A 131 9.78 9.22 -17.98
CA PHE A 131 9.93 9.52 -16.56
C PHE A 131 10.80 10.76 -16.37
N GLU A 132 10.36 11.66 -15.51
CA GLU A 132 11.09 12.85 -15.09
C GLU A 132 10.96 12.99 -13.58
N SER A 133 12.08 13.12 -12.87
CA SER A 133 12.12 13.37 -11.43
C SER A 133 12.76 14.71 -11.18
N LEU A 134 12.02 15.62 -10.55
CA LEU A 134 12.46 16.97 -10.22
C LEU A 134 12.53 17.12 -8.71
N GLY A 135 13.67 17.56 -8.20
CA GLY A 135 13.84 17.93 -6.80
C GLY A 135 14.77 19.14 -6.66
N CYS A 136 14.97 19.61 -5.43
CA CYS A 136 15.83 20.77 -5.18
C CYS A 136 17.28 20.59 -5.66
N PHE A 137 17.76 19.34 -5.75
CA PHE A 137 19.15 19.02 -6.06
C PHE A 137 19.32 18.04 -7.22
N HIS A 138 18.24 17.71 -7.94
CA HIS A 138 18.31 16.80 -9.08
C HIS A 138 17.22 17.08 -10.12
N ASP A 139 17.58 16.85 -11.38
CA ASP A 139 16.68 16.75 -12.53
C ASP A 139 17.14 15.50 -13.31
N VAL A 140 16.31 14.46 -13.28
CA VAL A 140 16.61 13.18 -13.95
C VAL A 140 15.51 12.88 -14.95
N LYS A 141 15.90 12.63 -16.20
CA LYS A 141 14.98 12.24 -17.27
C LYS A 141 15.38 10.89 -17.82
N SER A 142 14.39 10.04 -18.05
CA SER A 142 14.62 8.73 -18.64
C SER A 142 13.38 8.25 -19.39
N SER A 143 13.57 7.26 -20.24
CA SER A 143 12.46 6.66 -20.98
C SER A 143 12.66 5.17 -21.17
N ILE A 144 11.53 4.47 -21.32
CA ILE A 144 11.48 3.08 -21.78
C ILE A 144 10.64 3.07 -23.05
N ASP A 145 11.28 2.79 -24.19
CA ASP A 145 10.60 2.50 -25.44
C ASP A 145 10.31 1.01 -25.52
N ILE A 146 9.05 0.64 -25.76
CA ILE A 146 8.58 -0.74 -25.80
C ILE A 146 7.99 -0.99 -27.18
N GLU A 147 8.53 -1.98 -27.88
CA GLU A 147 8.11 -2.37 -29.22
C GLU A 147 7.70 -3.83 -29.24
N LYS A 148 6.57 -4.13 -29.90
CA LYS A 148 6.13 -5.50 -30.14
C LYS A 148 6.57 -5.96 -31.53
N LYS A 149 7.70 -6.66 -31.61
CA LYS A 149 8.16 -7.28 -32.86
C LYS A 149 7.71 -8.73 -32.90
N ASN A 150 6.83 -9.05 -33.85
CA ASN A 150 6.17 -10.36 -33.93
C ASN A 150 5.46 -10.69 -32.61
N SER A 151 5.80 -11.82 -31.97
CA SER A 151 5.26 -12.24 -30.68
C SER A 151 6.11 -11.81 -29.47
N LYS A 152 7.17 -11.02 -29.67
CA LYS A 152 8.11 -10.61 -28.61
C LYS A 152 7.99 -9.13 -28.31
N LEU A 153 8.05 -8.79 -27.02
CA LEU A 153 8.23 -7.42 -26.57
C LEU A 153 9.71 -7.13 -26.38
N ILE A 154 10.15 -5.99 -26.90
CA ILE A 154 11.53 -5.50 -26.79
C ILE A 154 11.45 -4.14 -26.11
N ALA A 155 12.21 -3.96 -25.04
CA ALA A 155 12.30 -2.68 -24.34
C ALA A 155 13.69 -2.06 -24.51
N SER A 156 13.74 -0.76 -24.75
CA SER A 156 14.94 0.06 -24.76
C SER A 156 14.84 1.11 -23.67
N PHE A 157 15.74 1.06 -22.69
CA PHE A 157 15.87 2.07 -21.64
C PHE A 157 16.92 3.10 -22.03
N TYR A 158 16.60 4.37 -21.79
CA TYR A 158 17.48 5.53 -21.95
C TYR A 158 17.47 6.37 -20.68
N SER A 159 18.64 6.71 -20.15
CA SER A 159 18.80 7.63 -19.02
C SER A 159 19.65 8.83 -19.41
N SER A 160 19.21 10.03 -19.04
CA SER A 160 19.97 11.26 -19.26
C SER A 160 21.25 11.33 -18.43
N ARG A 161 21.35 10.55 -17.33
CA ARG A 161 22.51 10.59 -16.44
C ARG A 161 23.73 9.89 -17.04
N ASP A 162 23.53 8.72 -17.65
CA ASP A 162 24.62 7.91 -18.18
C ASP A 162 24.77 7.99 -19.70
N ASN A 163 23.79 8.59 -20.40
CA ASN A 163 23.68 8.58 -21.86
C ASN A 163 23.80 7.17 -22.47
N LYS A 164 23.40 6.13 -21.72
CA LYS A 164 23.45 4.74 -22.18
C LYS A 164 22.07 4.28 -22.60
N LYS A 165 22.06 3.49 -23.67
CA LYS A 165 20.88 2.74 -24.12
C LYS A 165 21.05 1.27 -23.76
N LYS A 166 20.17 0.74 -22.91
CA LYS A 166 20.08 -0.70 -22.62
C LYS A 166 18.90 -1.27 -23.36
N THR A 167 19.09 -2.32 -24.16
CA THR A 167 18.00 -2.97 -24.91
C THR A 167 17.89 -4.43 -24.50
N LYS A 168 16.66 -4.90 -24.26
CA LYS A 168 16.38 -6.28 -23.80
C LYS A 168 15.11 -6.81 -24.46
N VAL A 169 15.13 -8.09 -24.85
CA VAL A 169 13.90 -8.83 -25.15
C VAL A 169 13.27 -9.23 -23.83
N LEU A 170 12.03 -8.80 -23.60
CA LEU A 170 11.37 -8.97 -22.31
C LEU A 170 10.98 -10.43 -22.08
N ALA A 171 11.36 -10.95 -20.93
CA ALA A 171 10.87 -12.21 -20.41
C ALA A 171 9.49 -12.03 -19.78
N LYS A 172 8.81 -13.14 -19.44
CA LYS A 172 7.47 -13.11 -18.85
C LYS A 172 7.39 -12.25 -17.58
N HIS A 173 8.36 -12.38 -16.67
CA HIS A 173 8.40 -11.60 -15.43
C HIS A 173 8.60 -10.08 -15.69
N ASP A 174 9.41 -9.70 -16.69
CA ASP A 174 9.57 -8.30 -17.08
C ASP A 174 8.24 -7.69 -17.56
N ILE A 175 7.49 -8.47 -18.35
CA ILE A 175 6.19 -8.06 -18.87
C ILE A 175 5.18 -7.91 -17.72
N GLU A 176 5.17 -8.86 -16.78
CA GLU A 176 4.34 -8.79 -15.58
C GLU A 176 4.67 -7.57 -14.70
N ALA A 177 5.96 -7.23 -14.56
CA ALA A 177 6.41 -6.04 -13.84
C ALA A 177 5.93 -4.74 -14.51
N LEU A 178 6.01 -4.64 -15.85
CA LEU A 178 5.46 -3.51 -16.60
C LEU A 178 3.93 -3.38 -16.44
N ILE A 179 3.22 -4.50 -16.54
CA ILE A 179 1.75 -4.52 -16.37
C ILE A 179 1.39 -4.06 -14.96
N LEU A 180 2.06 -4.57 -13.94
CA LEU A 180 1.82 -4.19 -12.55
C LEU A 180 2.12 -2.70 -12.33
N PHE A 181 3.25 -2.21 -12.83
CA PHE A 181 3.61 -0.80 -12.75
C PHE A 181 2.56 0.11 -13.40
N GLU A 182 2.08 -0.25 -14.60
CA GLU A 182 1.05 0.54 -15.28
C GLU A 182 -0.29 0.53 -14.52
N ARG A 183 -0.68 -0.61 -13.95
CA ARG A 183 -1.89 -0.70 -13.11
C ARG A 183 -1.76 0.12 -11.83
N GLN A 184 -0.57 0.18 -11.24
CA GLN A 184 -0.28 1.06 -10.11
C GLN A 184 -0.42 2.53 -10.53
N LEU A 185 0.17 2.94 -11.65
CA LEU A 185 0.01 4.31 -12.19
C LEU A 185 -1.44 4.72 -12.39
N PHE A 186 -2.29 3.81 -12.89
CA PHE A 186 -3.71 4.11 -13.05
C PHE A 186 -4.42 4.46 -11.74
N GLN A 187 -3.88 4.02 -10.59
CA GLN A 187 -4.41 4.31 -9.25
C GLN A 187 -3.72 5.48 -8.56
N MET A 188 -2.61 6.00 -9.09
CA MET A 188 -1.86 7.13 -8.54
C MET A 188 -2.56 8.50 -8.76
N LYS A 189 -3.86 8.52 -9.08
CA LYS A 189 -4.61 9.77 -9.20
C LYS A 189 -4.92 10.30 -7.80
N ASN A 190 -4.47 11.52 -7.48
CA ASN A 190 -4.65 12.20 -6.18
C ASN A 190 -3.72 11.69 -5.05
N VAL A 191 -2.47 11.38 -5.40
CA VAL A 191 -1.45 11.04 -4.42
C VAL A 191 -0.99 12.31 -3.71
N ARG A 192 -0.54 12.18 -2.45
CA ARG A 192 -0.11 13.30 -1.61
C ARG A 192 1.08 14.03 -2.27
N GLU A 193 1.14 15.35 -2.09
CA GLU A 193 2.20 16.23 -2.57
C GLU A 193 2.99 16.81 -1.39
N ASP A 194 3.51 15.93 -0.54
CA ASP A 194 4.21 16.29 0.69
C ASP A 194 5.73 16.19 0.60
N CYS A 195 6.26 15.76 -0.56
CA CYS A 195 7.68 15.69 -0.81
C CYS A 195 8.18 16.87 -1.66
N THR A 196 9.45 17.26 -1.46
CA THR A 196 10.14 18.24 -2.31
C THR A 196 10.58 17.68 -3.65
N THR A 197 10.50 16.35 -3.82
CA THR A 197 10.74 15.67 -5.08
C THR A 197 9.40 15.28 -5.71
N VAL A 198 9.26 15.55 -6.99
CA VAL A 198 8.08 15.23 -7.77
C VAL A 198 8.48 14.40 -8.98
N ASP A 199 7.83 13.25 -9.13
CA ASP A 199 8.03 12.33 -10.24
C ASP A 199 6.86 12.46 -11.24
N TYR A 200 7.20 12.60 -12.51
CA TYR A 200 6.27 12.70 -13.63
C TYR A 200 6.39 11.47 -14.52
N TYR A 201 5.24 10.93 -14.91
CA TYR A 201 5.13 9.73 -15.73
C TYR A 201 4.23 10.03 -16.92
N THR A 202 4.69 9.73 -18.14
CA THR A 202 3.87 9.90 -19.34
C THR A 202 3.94 8.66 -20.23
N TYR A 203 2.78 8.10 -20.58
CA TYR A 203 2.67 7.10 -21.64
C TYR A 203 2.29 7.76 -22.96
N THR A 204 3.09 7.48 -23.99
CA THR A 204 2.83 7.86 -25.37
C THR A 204 2.57 6.61 -26.21
N VAL A 205 1.43 6.55 -26.88
CA VAL A 205 1.02 5.46 -27.76
C VAL A 205 0.75 6.04 -29.15
N ALA A 206 1.38 5.47 -30.19
CA ALA A 206 1.28 5.96 -31.57
C ALA A 206 1.52 7.49 -31.69
N GLY A 207 2.51 8.00 -30.95
CA GLY A 207 2.88 9.42 -30.95
C GLY A 207 1.95 10.35 -30.17
N LYS A 208 0.92 9.84 -29.48
CA LYS A 208 0.00 10.63 -28.65
C LYS A 208 0.16 10.30 -27.18
N SER A 209 0.24 11.32 -26.32
CA SER A 209 0.15 11.12 -24.87
C SER A 209 -1.25 10.61 -24.51
N VAL A 210 -1.32 9.48 -23.80
CA VAL A 210 -2.58 8.83 -23.40
C VAL A 210 -2.76 8.74 -21.89
N LEU A 211 -1.69 8.96 -21.13
CA LEU A 211 -1.70 9.01 -19.67
C LEU A 211 -0.56 9.92 -19.22
N SER A 212 -0.87 10.83 -18.30
CA SER A 212 0.10 11.59 -17.53
C SER A 212 -0.26 11.49 -16.05
N VAL A 213 0.74 11.19 -15.21
CA VAL A 213 0.59 11.01 -13.76
C VAL A 213 1.74 11.75 -13.07
N THR A 214 1.42 12.39 -11.95
CA THR A 214 2.38 13.06 -11.07
C THR A 214 2.35 12.38 -9.71
N ASP A 215 3.51 12.07 -9.16
CA ASP A 215 3.69 11.52 -7.80
C ASP A 215 4.60 12.45 -6.99
N GLY A 216 4.03 13.13 -6.01
CA GLY A 216 4.75 13.98 -5.05
C GLY A 216 4.86 13.36 -3.66
N SER A 217 4.58 12.06 -3.49
CA SER A 217 4.57 11.43 -2.16
C SER A 217 5.94 10.93 -1.71
N CYS A 218 6.85 10.71 -2.66
CA CYS A 218 8.12 10.00 -2.43
C CYS A 218 7.97 8.57 -1.86
N ASP A 219 6.76 8.02 -1.72
CA ASP A 219 6.54 6.70 -1.10
C ASP A 219 6.70 5.54 -2.10
N TRP A 220 6.20 5.72 -3.33
CA TRP A 220 6.01 4.62 -4.27
C TRP A 220 7.29 4.13 -4.93
N ASN A 221 8.11 5.05 -5.46
CA ASN A 221 9.38 4.78 -6.14
C ASN A 221 9.27 3.72 -7.25
N GLY A 222 8.13 3.70 -7.95
CA GLY A 222 7.79 2.63 -8.89
C GLY A 222 8.77 2.53 -10.06
N TYR A 223 9.22 3.67 -10.60
CA TYR A 223 10.09 3.70 -11.77
C TYR A 223 11.47 3.09 -11.51
N LEU A 224 12.07 3.45 -10.37
CA LEU A 224 13.38 2.91 -9.97
C LEU A 224 13.31 1.39 -9.79
N LEU A 225 12.23 0.91 -9.16
CA LEU A 225 12.03 -0.54 -8.97
C LEU A 225 11.83 -1.26 -10.29
N LEU A 226 11.00 -0.71 -11.19
CA LEU A 226 10.76 -1.27 -12.52
C LEU A 226 12.06 -1.36 -13.34
N THR A 227 12.83 -0.28 -13.40
CA THR A 227 14.07 -0.25 -14.17
C THR A 227 15.15 -1.14 -13.57
N LYS A 228 15.21 -1.24 -12.24
CA LYS A 228 16.09 -2.19 -11.55
C LYS A 228 15.75 -3.64 -11.89
N GLU A 229 14.46 -3.99 -11.84
CA GLU A 229 13.97 -5.33 -12.17
C GLU A 229 14.31 -5.72 -13.62
N ILE A 230 14.04 -4.82 -14.58
CA ILE A 230 14.17 -5.15 -16.00
C ILE A 230 15.60 -5.01 -16.52
N PHE A 231 16.35 -4.00 -16.06
CA PHE A 231 17.63 -3.57 -16.64
C PHE A 231 18.82 -3.62 -15.66
N GLY A 232 18.64 -4.15 -14.44
CA GLY A 232 19.72 -4.40 -13.49
C GLY A 232 20.17 -3.18 -12.66
N GLY A 233 19.48 -2.04 -12.80
CA GLY A 233 19.56 -0.91 -11.87
C GLY A 233 20.85 -0.10 -11.91
N GLU A 234 20.86 0.96 -12.72
CA GLU A 234 21.61 2.20 -12.47
C GLU A 234 20.75 3.34 -13.06
N ILE A 235 20.10 4.14 -12.19
CA ILE A 235 19.58 5.48 -12.53
C ILE A 235 20.51 6.47 -11.87
#